data_AF-F8GL78-F1
#
_entry.id   AF-F8GL78-F1
#
_cell.length_a   1.000
_cell.length_b   1.000
_cell.length_c   1.000
_cell.angle_alpha   90.00
_cell.angle_beta   90.00
_cell.angle_gamma   90.00
#
_symmetry.space_group_name_H-M   'P 1'
#
loop_
_entity.id
_entity.type
_entity.pdbx_description
1 polymer ?
#
loop_
_entity_poly.entity_id
_entity_poly.type
_entity_poly.pdbx_seq_one_letter_code
_entity_poly.pdbx_strand_id
1 'polypeptide(L)'
;MKPSNLLMILAIGLFFSTAHAAETLPEKSEAVSKDIKREANKAVDRIEEGTCTDTDVECTKKKLENRGKEGTDLIKDKSSEMKNKID
;
A
#
# COMPACT_ATOMS: atom_id res chain seq x y z
N MET A 1 2.47 22.89 38.44
CA MET A 1 2.28 23.58 37.14
C MET A 1 1.07 24.48 37.27
N LYS A 2 1.16 25.77 36.91
CA LYS A 2 0.02 26.70 37.03
C LYS A 2 -1.09 26.27 36.05
N PRO A 3 -2.39 26.41 36.39
CA PRO A 3 -3.49 26.00 35.52
C PRO A 3 -3.45 26.69 34.14
N SER A 4 -2.87 27.91 34.09
CA SER A 4 -2.61 28.66 32.85
C SER A 4 -1.68 27.91 31.87
N ASN A 5 -0.67 27.18 32.38
CA ASN A 5 0.27 26.44 31.52
C ASN A 5 -0.36 25.18 30.92
N LEU A 6 -1.32 24.57 31.62
CA LEU A 6 -2.05 23.40 31.13
C LEU A 6 -2.97 23.79 29.96
N LEU A 7 -3.61 24.97 30.07
CA LEU A 7 -4.51 25.50 29.05
C LEU A 7 -3.77 25.85 27.74
N MET A 8 -2.54 26.36 27.85
CA MET A 8 -1.69 26.62 26.67
C MET A 8 -1.27 25.33 25.96
N ILE A 9 -0.90 24.29 26.69
CA ILE A 9 -0.47 23.01 26.08
C ILE A 9 -1.65 22.34 25.36
N LEU A 10 -2.85 22.40 25.94
CA LEU A 10 -4.07 21.88 25.33
C LEU A 10 -4.42 22.64 24.03
N ALA A 11 -4.27 23.97 24.02
CA ALA A 11 -4.54 24.80 22.85
C ALA A 11 -3.58 24.49 21.68
N ILE A 12 -2.30 24.26 21.96
CA ILE A 12 -1.30 23.92 20.94
C ILE A 12 -1.58 22.55 20.32
N GLY A 13 -2.04 21.56 21.11
CA GLY A 13 -2.38 20.22 20.60
C GLY A 13 -3.55 20.20 19.61
N LEU A 14 -4.48 21.15 19.71
CA LEU A 14 -5.64 21.25 18.83
C LEU A 14 -5.31 21.86 17.45
N PHE A 15 -4.23 22.62 17.32
CA PHE A 15 -3.79 23.17 16.03
C PHE A 15 -3.08 22.13 15.15
N PHE A 16 -2.50 21.08 15.74
CA PHE A 16 -1.83 20.01 14.99
C PHE A 16 -2.76 18.87 14.55
N SER A 17 -4.04 18.89 14.94
CA SER A 17 -4.95 17.76 14.69
C SER A 17 -5.63 17.79 13.31
N THR A 18 -5.46 18.82 12.50
CA THR A 18 -6.22 18.98 11.23
C THR A 18 -5.53 18.41 9.99
N ALA A 19 -4.41 17.70 10.12
CA ALA A 19 -3.79 16.98 9.01
C ALA A 19 -4.50 15.63 8.78
N HIS A 20 -5.78 15.66 8.38
CA HIS A 20 -6.48 14.49 7.88
C HIS A 20 -6.56 14.67 6.36
N ALA A 21 -5.64 14.03 5.63
CA ALA A 21 -5.74 13.91 4.18
C ALA A 21 -6.99 13.08 3.86
N ALA A 22 -8.12 13.77 3.69
CA ALA A 22 -9.39 13.17 3.34
C ALA A 22 -9.32 12.78 1.86
N GLU A 23 -8.95 11.52 1.61
CA GLU A 23 -8.96 10.95 0.26
C GLU A 23 -10.34 11.18 -0.38
N THR A 24 -10.34 11.85 -1.53
CA THR A 24 -11.55 12.18 -2.27
C THR A 24 -12.17 10.90 -2.87
N LEU A 25 -13.50 10.87 -3.07
CA LEU A 25 -14.20 9.71 -3.66
C LEU A 25 -13.54 9.13 -4.94
N PRO A 26 -13.01 9.92 -5.89
CA PRO A 26 -12.29 9.37 -7.04
C PRO A 26 -10.97 8.66 -6.66
N GLU A 27 -10.20 9.20 -5.73
CA GLU A 27 -8.94 8.59 -5.25
C GLU A 27 -9.18 7.24 -4.58
N LYS A 28 -10.27 7.13 -3.82
CA LYS A 28 -10.70 5.84 -3.26
C LYS A 28 -11.03 4.81 -4.34
N SER A 29 -11.64 5.24 -5.45
CA SER A 29 -11.97 4.33 -6.55
C SER A 29 -10.72 3.86 -7.31
N GLU A 30 -9.74 4.74 -7.50
CA GLU A 30 -8.47 4.39 -8.14
C GLU A 30 -7.66 3.43 -7.26
N ALA A 31 -7.57 3.70 -5.96
CA ALA A 31 -6.92 2.81 -5.00
C ALA A 31 -7.55 1.41 -5.00
N VAL A 32 -8.89 1.33 -4.91
CA VAL A 32 -9.63 0.05 -4.99
C VAL A 32 -9.38 -0.67 -6.31
N SER A 33 -9.34 0.04 -7.44
CA SER A 33 -9.09 -0.57 -8.75
C SER A 33 -7.68 -1.16 -8.87
N LYS A 34 -6.67 -0.50 -8.28
CA LYS A 34 -5.29 -1.02 -8.20
C LYS A 34 -5.20 -2.24 -7.30
N ASP A 35 -5.87 -2.20 -6.15
CA ASP A 35 -5.92 -3.33 -5.23
C ASP A 35 -6.53 -4.58 -5.88
N ILE A 36 -7.66 -4.43 -6.57
CA ILE A 36 -8.31 -5.54 -7.29
C ILE A 36 -7.38 -6.12 -8.36
N LYS A 37 -6.71 -5.26 -9.15
CA LYS A 37 -5.76 -5.72 -10.17
C LYS A 37 -4.59 -6.49 -9.56
N ARG A 38 -4.07 -6.02 -8.43
CA ARG A 38 -2.96 -6.66 -7.71
C ARG A 38 -3.38 -8.02 -7.16
N GLU A 39 -4.56 -8.13 -6.54
CA GLU A 39 -5.08 -9.40 -6.07
C GLU A 39 -5.33 -10.39 -7.21
N ALA A 40 -5.85 -9.90 -8.34
CA ALA A 40 -6.04 -10.73 -9.52
C ALA A 40 -4.72 -11.27 -10.07
N ASN A 41 -3.70 -10.43 -10.24
CA ASN A 41 -2.37 -10.86 -10.69
C ASN A 41 -1.76 -11.88 -9.73
N LYS A 42 -1.87 -11.64 -8.42
CA LYS A 42 -1.40 -12.59 -7.40
C LYS A 42 -2.11 -13.93 -7.52
N ALA A 43 -3.44 -13.94 -7.73
CA ALA A 43 -4.18 -15.18 -7.90
C ALA A 43 -3.71 -15.95 -9.15
N VAL A 44 -3.49 -15.26 -10.27
CA VAL A 44 -2.93 -15.86 -11.51
C VAL A 44 -1.54 -16.44 -11.23
N ASP A 45 -0.67 -15.69 -10.58
CA ASP A 45 0.69 -16.11 -10.25
C ASP A 45 0.70 -17.36 -9.36
N ARG A 46 -0.25 -17.47 -8.39
CA ARG A 46 -0.40 -18.68 -7.56
C ARG A 46 -0.92 -19.88 -8.34
N ILE A 47 -1.82 -19.66 -9.30
CA ILE A 47 -2.24 -20.72 -10.21
C ILE A 47 -1.04 -21.19 -11.02
N GLU A 48 -0.27 -20.26 -11.58
CA GLU A 48 0.93 -20.59 -12.38
C GLU A 48 2.01 -21.34 -11.59
N GLU A 49 2.22 -20.96 -10.33
CA GLU A 49 3.09 -21.68 -9.39
C GLU A 49 2.57 -23.11 -9.13
N GLY A 50 1.25 -23.29 -8.98
CA GLY A 50 0.63 -24.58 -8.65
C GLY A 50 0.42 -25.51 -9.85
N THR A 51 0.33 -24.96 -11.07
CA THR A 51 0.21 -25.72 -12.32
C THR A 51 1.57 -25.96 -12.99
N CYS A 52 2.67 -25.54 -12.37
CA CYS A 52 4.00 -25.79 -12.93
C CYS A 52 4.32 -27.28 -12.88
N THR A 53 4.48 -27.88 -14.06
CA THR A 53 4.85 -29.30 -14.24
C THR A 53 6.23 -29.47 -14.87
N ASP A 54 7.00 -28.38 -14.98
CA ASP A 54 8.36 -28.37 -15.52
C ASP A 54 9.37 -28.91 -14.49
N THR A 55 10.66 -28.71 -14.75
CA THR A 55 11.71 -29.10 -13.80
C THR A 55 11.63 -28.30 -12.49
N ASP A 56 12.07 -28.90 -11.38
CA ASP A 56 12.08 -28.25 -10.06
C ASP A 56 12.76 -26.88 -10.07
N VAL A 57 13.82 -26.73 -10.85
CA VAL A 57 14.58 -25.48 -11.01
C VAL A 57 13.73 -24.43 -11.72
N GLU A 58 13.01 -24.80 -12.78
CA GLU A 58 12.15 -23.88 -13.53
C GLU A 58 10.93 -23.47 -12.72
N CYS A 59 10.28 -24.40 -12.03
CA CYS A 59 9.16 -24.09 -11.14
C CYS A 59 9.60 -23.19 -9.96
N THR A 60 10.78 -23.44 -9.40
CA THR A 60 11.35 -22.59 -8.34
C THR A 60 11.70 -21.19 -8.87
N LYS A 61 12.30 -21.10 -10.06
CA LYS A 61 12.60 -19.82 -10.71
C LYS A 61 11.32 -19.02 -10.97
N LYS A 62 10.30 -19.66 -11.52
CA LYS A 62 9.00 -19.06 -11.83
C LYS A 62 8.31 -18.52 -10.56
N LYS A 63 8.32 -19.31 -9.49
CA LYS A 63 7.86 -18.87 -8.16
C LYS A 63 8.65 -17.67 -7.63
N LEU A 64 9.96 -17.65 -7.82
CA LEU A 64 10.81 -16.54 -7.40
C LEU A 64 10.50 -15.26 -8.19
N GLU A 65 10.31 -15.39 -9.51
CA GLU A 65 9.96 -14.27 -10.39
C GLU A 65 8.59 -13.69 -10.03
N ASN A 66 7.57 -14.52 -9.85
CA ASN A 66 6.23 -14.09 -9.49
C ASN A 66 6.24 -13.34 -8.14
N ARG A 67 6.89 -13.91 -7.13
CA ARG A 67 7.04 -13.25 -5.82
C ARG A 67 7.90 -11.98 -5.86
N GLY A 68 8.90 -11.92 -6.72
CA GLY A 68 9.71 -10.73 -6.95
C GLY A 68 8.91 -9.59 -7.57
N LYS A 69 8.03 -9.91 -8.53
CA LYS A 69 7.08 -8.95 -9.12
C LYS A 69 6.07 -8.47 -8.08
N GLU A 70 5.47 -9.38 -7.30
CA GLU A 70 4.56 -9.03 -6.18
C GLU A 70 5.21 -7.99 -5.24
N GLY A 71 6.47 -8.20 -4.85
CA GLY A 71 7.20 -7.29 -3.97
C GLY A 71 7.52 -5.93 -4.61
N THR A 72 7.88 -5.93 -5.90
CA THR A 72 8.19 -4.70 -6.64
C THR A 72 6.93 -3.84 -6.83
N ASP A 73 5.81 -4.46 -7.14
CA ASP A 73 4.53 -3.76 -7.33
C ASP A 73 4.02 -3.18 -6.01
N LEU A 74 4.16 -3.91 -4.89
CA LEU A 74 3.87 -3.39 -3.54
C LEU A 74 4.65 -2.10 -3.22
N ILE A 75 5.95 -2.08 -3.57
CA ILE A 75 6.81 -0.91 -3.34
C ILE A 75 6.38 0.26 -4.23
N LYS A 76 6.08 0.00 -5.51
CA LYS A 76 5.59 1.03 -6.44
C LYS A 76 4.27 1.63 -5.97
N ASP A 77 3.33 0.80 -5.54
CA ASP A 77 2.03 1.25 -5.04
C ASP A 77 2.19 2.17 -3.84
N LYS A 78 2.93 1.74 -2.82
CA LYS A 78 3.23 2.56 -1.64
C LYS A 78 3.95 3.88 -1.99
N SER A 79 4.89 3.83 -2.93
CA SER A 79 5.58 5.02 -3.40
C SER A 79 4.64 5.99 -4.11
N SER A 80 3.71 5.48 -4.92
CA SER A 80 2.71 6.30 -5.61
C SER A 80 1.66 6.89 -4.67
N GLU A 81 1.20 6.15 -3.67
CA GLU A 81 0.33 6.68 -2.61
C GLU A 81 1.02 7.80 -1.83
N MET A 82 2.31 7.64 -1.52
CA MET A 82 3.07 8.62 -0.78
C MET A 82 3.30 9.90 -1.60
N LYS A 83 3.48 9.80 -2.92
CA LYS A 83 3.50 10.95 -3.83
C LYS A 83 2.17 11.68 -3.86
N ASN A 84 1.06 10.96 -4.03
CA ASN A 84 -0.28 11.55 -4.08
C ASN A 84 -0.70 12.22 -2.75
N LYS A 85 -0.10 11.82 -1.62
CA LYS A 85 -0.33 12.48 -0.32
C LYS A 85 0.54 13.72 -0.08
N ILE A 86 1.56 13.94 -0.92
CA ILE A 86 2.50 15.06 -0.82
C ILE A 86 2.13 16.20 -1.79
N ASP A 87 1.52 15.88 -2.94
CA ASP A 87 0.82 16.85 -3.81
C ASP A 87 -0.47 17.35 -3.16
#